data_AF-A0AAD5YF43-F1
#
_entry.id   AF-A0AAD5YF43-F1
#
_cell.length_a   1.000
_cell.length_b   1.000
_cell.length_c   1.000
_cell.angle_alpha   90.00
_cell.angle_beta   90.00
_cell.angle_gamma   90.00
#
_symmetry.space_group_name_H-M   'P 1'
#
loop_
_entity.id
_entity.type
_entity.pdbx_description
1 polymer ?
#
loop_
_entity_poly.entity_id
_entity_poly.type
_entity_poly.pdbx_seq_one_letter_code
_entity_poly.pdbx_strand_id
1 'polypeptide(L)'
;MDNVKLSHDAVLPGAKGLGGPFGCLNSARYGISWGAMGALEDCITRARNYALERHQFGRPLASFQLVQKKLADAHTEATLGLHATLQVGRLKDSGKVAPEMISMVKRNNCGKALEHSRRLLDILGGNACADE
;
A
#
# COMPACT_ATOMS: atom_id res chain seq x y z
N MET A 1 -15.11 3.81 -28.15
CA MET A 1 -16.11 2.83 -28.62
C MET A 1 -16.86 3.49 -29.76
N ASP A 2 -16.91 2.87 -30.94
CA ASP A 2 -17.63 3.39 -32.11
C ASP A 2 -18.67 2.36 -32.55
N ASN A 3 -19.95 2.75 -32.51
CA ASN A 3 -21.11 1.93 -32.89
C ASN A 3 -21.14 0.49 -32.35
N VAL A 4 -20.57 0.26 -31.16
CA VAL A 4 -20.60 -1.04 -30.48
C VAL A 4 -22.04 -1.31 -30.03
N LYS A 5 -22.66 -2.35 -30.61
CA LYS A 5 -24.02 -2.78 -30.26
C LYS A 5 -23.96 -3.85 -29.18
N LEU A 6 -24.77 -3.70 -28.15
CA LEU A 6 -24.98 -4.69 -27.10
C LEU A 6 -26.47 -5.01 -27.02
N SER A 7 -26.78 -6.27 -26.72
CA SER A 7 -28.14 -6.73 -26.47
C SER A 7 -28.64 -6.20 -25.13
N HIS A 8 -29.97 -6.10 -24.97
CA HIS A 8 -30.58 -5.50 -23.77
C HIS A 8 -30.26 -6.28 -22.48
N ASP A 9 -30.01 -7.59 -22.57
CA ASP A 9 -29.57 -8.46 -21.49
C ASP A 9 -28.13 -8.21 -21.02
N ALA A 10 -27.32 -7.45 -21.77
CA ALA A 10 -25.99 -7.02 -21.33
C ALA A 10 -26.03 -5.86 -20.32
N VAL A 11 -27.20 -5.27 -20.06
CA VAL A 11 -27.37 -4.19 -19.08
C VAL A 11 -27.27 -4.78 -17.67
N LEU A 12 -26.31 -4.29 -16.88
CA LEU A 12 -26.12 -4.75 -15.50
C LEU A 12 -27.38 -4.45 -14.64
N PRO A 13 -28.07 -5.49 -14.14
CA PRO A 13 -29.28 -5.28 -13.35
C PRO A 13 -28.94 -4.60 -12.02
N GLY A 14 -29.74 -3.60 -11.64
CA GLY A 14 -29.57 -2.86 -10.38
C GLY A 14 -28.50 -1.76 -10.41
N ALA A 15 -27.68 -1.67 -11.45
CA ALA A 15 -26.74 -0.57 -11.62
C ALA A 15 -27.46 0.66 -12.21
N LYS A 16 -27.63 1.72 -11.41
CA LYS A 16 -28.20 3.00 -11.85
C LYS A 16 -27.32 4.17 -11.41
N GLY A 17 -27.12 5.13 -12.32
CA GLY A 17 -26.34 6.34 -12.06
C GLY A 17 -24.91 6.06 -11.59
N LEU A 18 -24.35 6.98 -10.82
CA LEU A 18 -22.97 6.88 -10.30
C LEU A 18 -22.81 5.83 -9.18
N GLY A 19 -23.90 5.37 -8.57
CA GLY A 19 -23.86 4.39 -7.48
C GLY A 19 -23.26 3.05 -7.90
N GLY A 20 -23.54 2.59 -9.13
CA GLY A 20 -22.96 1.38 -9.70
C GLY A 20 -21.42 1.42 -9.76
N PRO A 21 -20.82 2.32 -10.55
CA PRO A 21 -19.36 2.41 -10.66
C PRO A 21 -18.67 2.79 -9.35
N PHE A 22 -19.29 3.61 -8.49
CA PHE A 22 -18.70 3.96 -7.19
C PHE A 22 -18.70 2.80 -6.19
N GLY A 23 -19.68 1.89 -6.26
CA GLY A 23 -19.63 0.62 -5.51
C GLY A 23 -18.39 -0.20 -5.88
N CYS A 24 -18.10 -0.35 -7.17
CA CYS A 24 -16.90 -1.03 -7.65
C CYS A 24 -15.62 -0.33 -7.15
N LEU A 25 -15.56 0.99 -7.25
CA LEU A 25 -14.38 1.77 -6.85
C LEU A 25 -14.12 1.69 -5.34
N ASN A 26 -15.15 1.67 -4.50
CA ASN A 26 -14.97 1.50 -3.06
C ASN A 26 -14.38 0.13 -2.73
N SER A 27 -14.86 -0.94 -3.38
CA SER A 27 -14.28 -2.28 -3.22
C SER A 27 -12.81 -2.33 -3.67
N ALA A 28 -12.51 -1.77 -4.84
CA ALA A 28 -11.14 -1.69 -5.36
C ALA A 28 -10.20 -0.90 -4.43
N ARG A 29 -10.65 0.26 -3.91
CA ARG A 29 -9.88 1.10 -2.98
C ARG A 29 -9.55 0.38 -1.67
N TYR A 30 -10.48 -0.41 -1.14
CA TYR A 30 -10.23 -1.23 0.03
C TYR A 30 -9.18 -2.33 -0.24
N GLY A 31 -9.21 -2.96 -1.41
CA GLY A 31 -8.14 -3.89 -1.82
C GLY A 31 -6.77 -3.20 -1.93
N ILE A 32 -6.74 -2.01 -2.54
CA ILE A 32 -5.51 -1.22 -2.69
C ILE A 32 -4.90 -0.84 -1.34
N SER A 33 -5.69 -0.55 -0.31
CA SER A 33 -5.13 -0.22 1.01
C SER A 33 -4.38 -1.38 1.66
N TRP A 34 -4.79 -2.62 1.41
CA TRP A 34 -4.05 -3.82 1.82
C TRP A 34 -2.77 -3.99 0.98
N GLY A 35 -2.91 -3.97 -0.35
CA GLY A 35 -1.79 -4.19 -1.26
C GLY A 35 -0.65 -3.17 -1.10
N ALA A 36 -0.98 -1.91 -0.81
CA ALA A 36 0.02 -0.86 -0.57
C ALA A 36 0.89 -1.15 0.66
N MET A 37 0.32 -1.71 1.74
CA MET A 37 1.11 -2.09 2.92
C MET A 37 1.96 -3.33 2.66
N GLY A 38 1.45 -4.32 1.93
CA GLY A 38 2.26 -5.47 1.51
C GLY A 38 3.48 -5.06 0.67
N ALA A 39 3.33 -4.10 -0.23
CA ALA A 39 4.46 -3.54 -0.98
C ALA A 39 5.47 -2.83 -0.06
N LEU A 40 5.02 -2.11 0.97
CA LEU A 40 5.90 -1.50 1.96
C LEU A 40 6.62 -2.56 2.82
N GLU A 41 5.95 -3.64 3.22
CA GLU A 41 6.56 -4.76 3.96
C GLU A 41 7.67 -5.45 3.14
N ASP A 42 7.48 -5.64 1.83
CA ASP A 42 8.53 -6.15 0.94
C ASP A 42 9.71 -5.17 0.87
N CYS A 43 9.44 -3.87 0.71
CA CYS A 43 10.47 -2.82 0.75
C CYS A 43 11.28 -2.85 2.06
N ILE A 44 10.60 -2.99 3.20
CA ILE A 44 11.25 -3.08 4.52
C ILE A 44 12.15 -4.30 4.59
N THR A 45 11.65 -5.46 4.14
CA THR A 45 12.38 -6.73 4.17
C THR A 45 13.65 -6.64 3.34
N ARG A 46 13.56 -6.17 2.09
CA ARG A 46 14.71 -5.98 1.20
C ARG A 46 15.73 -5.01 1.76
N ALA A 47 15.28 -3.82 2.20
CA ALA A 47 16.17 -2.81 2.74
C ALA A 47 16.85 -3.25 4.04
N ARG A 48 16.14 -3.98 4.91
CA ARG A 48 16.70 -4.55 6.15
C ARG A 48 17.79 -5.58 5.83
N ASN A 49 17.53 -6.51 4.91
CA ASN A 49 18.48 -7.55 4.54
C ASN A 49 19.75 -6.92 3.95
N TYR A 50 19.58 -5.97 3.00
CA TYR A 50 20.70 -5.22 2.44
C TYR A 50 21.50 -4.47 3.52
N ALA A 51 20.82 -3.84 4.49
CA ALA A 51 21.49 -3.11 5.57
C ALA A 51 22.31 -4.02 6.50
N LEU A 52 21.90 -5.28 6.68
CA LEU A 52 22.63 -6.27 7.48
C LEU A 52 23.85 -6.81 6.75
N GLU A 53 23.74 -7.02 5.44
CA GLU A 53 24.80 -7.60 4.60
C GLU A 53 25.85 -6.57 4.16
N ARG A 54 25.41 -5.36 3.81
CA ARG A 54 26.30 -4.31 3.30
C ARG A 54 27.11 -3.68 4.43
N HIS A 55 28.43 -3.64 4.24
CA HIS A 55 29.37 -3.01 5.18
C HIS A 55 29.92 -1.69 4.62
N GLN A 56 29.97 -0.66 5.47
CA GLN A 56 30.68 0.59 5.22
C GLN A 56 31.32 1.08 6.52
N PHE A 57 32.48 1.73 6.41
CA PHE A 57 33.25 2.20 7.57
C PHE A 57 33.52 1.09 8.60
N GLY A 58 33.80 -0.13 8.10
CA GLY A 58 34.17 -1.29 8.92
C GLY A 58 33.02 -1.99 9.66
N ARG A 59 31.75 -1.65 9.39
CA ARG A 59 30.58 -2.26 10.07
C ARG A 59 29.34 -2.32 9.17
N PRO A 60 28.32 -3.13 9.52
CA PRO A 60 27.06 -3.18 8.76
C PRO A 60 26.34 -1.84 8.72
N LEU A 61 25.63 -1.54 7.62
CA LEU A 61 24.79 -0.34 7.52
C LEU A 61 23.69 -0.31 8.60
N ALA A 62 23.18 -1.47 9.01
CA ALA A 62 22.18 -1.61 10.07
C ALA A 62 22.65 -1.11 11.45
N SER A 63 23.96 -0.89 11.64
CA SER A 63 24.51 -0.33 12.88
C SER A 63 24.38 1.20 12.98
N PHE A 64 24.10 1.91 11.89
CA PHE A 64 23.97 3.36 11.89
C PHE A 64 22.56 3.79 12.32
N GLN A 65 22.47 4.71 13.27
CA GLN A 65 21.20 5.19 13.84
C GLN A 65 20.22 5.74 12.79
N LEU A 66 20.73 6.43 11.76
CA LEU A 66 19.89 6.96 10.69
C LEU A 66 19.25 5.85 9.82
N VAL A 67 19.94 4.72 9.63
CA VAL A 67 19.39 3.54 8.95
C VAL A 67 18.33 2.88 9.82
N GLN A 68 18.62 2.69 11.11
CA GLN A 68 17.66 2.13 12.07
C GLN A 68 16.39 2.97 12.15
N LYS A 69 16.50 4.30 12.19
CA LYS A 69 15.36 5.20 12.18
C LYS A 69 14.46 5.00 10.96
N LYS A 70 15.05 4.93 9.76
CA LYS A 70 14.29 4.72 8.51
C LYS A 70 13.49 3.41 8.55
N LEU A 71 14.12 2.32 9.01
CA LEU A 71 13.48 1.01 9.15
C LEU A 71 12.38 1.03 10.22
N ALA A 72 12.64 1.63 11.39
CA ALA A 72 11.68 1.72 12.48
C ALA A 72 10.45 2.54 12.09
N ASP A 73 10.66 3.70 11.44
CA ASP A 73 9.57 4.57 10.99
C ASP A 73 8.71 3.84 9.94
N ALA A 74 9.33 3.17 8.95
CA ALA A 74 8.61 2.41 7.93
C ALA A 74 7.81 1.24 8.51
N HIS A 75 8.40 0.47 9.42
CA HIS A 75 7.74 -0.66 10.05
C HIS A 75 6.56 -0.23 10.93
N THR A 76 6.70 0.91 11.62
CA THR A 76 5.62 1.51 12.41
C THR A 76 4.42 1.85 11.51
N GLU A 77 4.67 2.52 10.38
CA GLU A 77 3.61 2.95 9.46
C GLU A 77 2.95 1.77 8.74
N ALA A 78 3.71 0.75 8.35
CA ALA A 78 3.15 -0.50 7.82
C ALA A 78 2.20 -1.16 8.83
N THR A 79 2.65 -1.29 10.08
CA THR A 79 1.86 -1.89 11.17
C THR A 79 0.58 -1.12 11.44
N LEU A 80 0.67 0.22 11.57
CA LEU A 80 -0.50 1.08 11.77
C LEU A 80 -1.48 1.00 10.60
N GLY A 81 -0.98 1.02 9.36
CA GLY A 81 -1.80 0.92 8.15
C GLY A 81 -2.51 -0.42 8.02
N LEU A 82 -1.86 -1.54 8.39
CA LEU A 82 -2.46 -2.86 8.44
C LEU A 82 -3.58 -2.94 9.49
N HIS A 83 -3.34 -2.46 10.71
CA HIS A 83 -4.36 -2.44 11.76
C HIS A 83 -5.57 -1.59 11.37
N ALA A 84 -5.34 -0.40 10.79
CA ALA A 84 -6.42 0.46 10.32
C ALA A 84 -7.25 -0.24 9.22
N THR A 85 -6.59 -0.88 8.26
CA THR A 85 -7.27 -1.58 7.16
C THR A 85 -8.01 -2.82 7.64
N LEU A 86 -7.44 -3.59 8.57
CA LEU A 86 -8.10 -4.71 9.22
C LEU A 86 -9.38 -4.29 9.92
N GLN A 87 -9.35 -3.16 10.65
CA GLN A 87 -10.54 -2.65 11.32
C GLN A 87 -11.63 -2.23 10.31
N VAL A 88 -11.25 -1.56 9.22
CA VAL A 88 -12.19 -1.25 8.13
C VAL A 88 -12.76 -2.53 7.51
N GLY A 89 -11.95 -3.59 7.37
CA GLY A 89 -12.41 -4.91 6.94
C GLY A 89 -13.48 -5.50 7.83
N ARG A 90 -13.25 -5.52 9.14
CA ARG A 90 -14.23 -6.00 10.14
C ARG A 90 -15.54 -5.19 10.09
N LEU A 91 -15.45 -3.87 9.92
CA LEU A 91 -16.63 -3.01 9.76
C LEU A 91 -17.35 -3.29 8.44
N LYS A 92 -16.62 -3.58 7.37
CA LYS A 92 -17.20 -3.96 6.07
C LYS A 92 -17.96 -5.29 6.17
N ASP A 93 -17.39 -6.30 6.82
CA ASP A 93 -18.02 -7.61 6.97
C ASP A 93 -19.25 -7.56 7.89
N SER A 94 -19.28 -6.64 8.86
CA SER A 94 -20.45 -6.41 9.73
C SER A 94 -21.48 -5.42 9.15
N GLY A 95 -21.30 -4.95 7.90
CA GLY A 95 -22.23 -4.02 7.25
C GLY A 95 -22.23 -2.59 7.82
N LYS A 96 -21.19 -2.22 8.57
CA LYS A 96 -21.05 -0.93 9.28
C LYS A 96 -20.00 0.01 8.67
N VAL A 97 -19.42 -0.35 7.52
CA VAL A 97 -18.41 0.49 6.87
C VAL A 97 -19.03 1.74 6.26
N ALA A 98 -18.44 2.89 6.56
CA ALA A 98 -18.73 4.14 5.87
C ALA A 98 -17.71 4.35 4.72
N PRO A 99 -18.12 4.80 3.51
CA PRO A 99 -17.21 5.02 2.37
C PRO A 99 -16.00 5.94 2.69
N GLU A 100 -16.16 6.86 3.62
CA GLU A 100 -15.13 7.77 4.12
C GLU A 100 -13.99 6.98 4.80
N MET A 101 -14.31 5.88 5.49
CA MET A 101 -13.30 5.00 6.10
C MET A 101 -12.39 4.37 5.06
N ILE A 102 -12.96 3.92 3.93
CA ILE A 102 -12.19 3.38 2.79
C ILE A 102 -11.30 4.48 2.20
N SER A 103 -11.83 5.69 2.07
CA SER A 103 -11.08 6.84 1.57
C SER A 103 -9.87 7.17 2.46
N MET A 104 -10.05 7.13 3.78
CA MET A 104 -8.99 7.36 4.76
C MET A 104 -7.87 6.31 4.63
N VAL A 105 -8.21 5.02 4.71
CA VAL A 105 -7.18 3.95 4.68
C VAL A 105 -6.49 3.87 3.31
N LYS A 106 -7.21 4.07 2.21
CA LYS A 106 -6.59 4.12 0.87
C LYS A 106 -5.62 5.27 0.77
N ARG A 107 -6.02 6.48 1.16
CA ARG A 107 -5.15 7.67 1.09
C ARG A 107 -3.92 7.51 1.98
N ASN A 108 -4.12 7.09 3.23
CA ASN A 108 -3.03 6.91 4.19
C ASN A 108 -2.02 5.88 3.68
N ASN A 109 -2.49 4.67 3.39
CA ASN A 109 -1.60 3.56 3.10
C ASN A 109 -0.83 3.76 1.78
N CYS A 110 -1.48 4.27 0.73
CA CYS A 110 -0.75 4.61 -0.50
C CYS A 110 0.30 5.72 -0.25
N GLY A 111 -0.03 6.74 0.54
CA GLY A 111 0.88 7.84 0.85
C GLY A 111 2.09 7.36 1.66
N LYS A 112 1.84 6.61 2.73
CA LYS A 112 2.87 6.06 3.61
C LYS A 112 3.74 5.03 2.91
N ALA A 113 3.15 4.13 2.12
CA ALA A 113 3.92 3.20 1.29
C ALA A 113 4.89 3.96 0.38
N LEU A 114 4.41 4.94 -0.39
CA LEU A 114 5.27 5.71 -1.29
C LEU A 114 6.36 6.49 -0.57
N GLU A 115 6.01 7.18 0.51
CA GLU A 115 6.96 7.97 1.33
C GLU A 115 8.06 7.08 1.90
N HIS A 116 7.69 5.96 2.52
CA HIS A 116 8.65 5.11 3.21
C HIS A 116 9.43 4.20 2.26
N SER A 117 8.84 3.73 1.16
CA SER A 117 9.59 3.03 0.09
C SER A 117 10.71 3.92 -0.46
N ARG A 118 10.45 5.23 -0.67
CA ARG A 118 11.51 6.19 -1.08
C ARG A 118 12.62 6.31 -0.04
N ARG A 119 12.27 6.44 1.25
CA ARG A 119 13.27 6.52 2.33
C ARG A 119 14.11 5.25 2.47
N LEU A 120 13.49 4.10 2.23
CA LEU A 120 14.16 2.80 2.28
C LEU A 120 15.08 2.60 1.07
N LEU A 121 14.71 3.09 -0.12
CA LEU A 121 15.58 3.04 -1.31
C LEU A 121 16.95 3.68 -1.07
N ASP A 122 17.01 4.78 -0.31
CA ASP A 122 18.29 5.41 0.07
C ASP A 122 19.27 4.45 0.77
N ILE A 123 18.78 3.41 1.45
CA ILE A 123 19.62 2.40 2.13
C ILE A 123 20.38 1.56 1.10
N LEU A 124 19.79 1.34 -0.09
CA LEU A 124 20.42 0.61 -1.18
C LEU A 124 21.46 1.46 -1.94
N GLY A 125 21.45 2.79 -1.77
CA GLY A 125 22.34 3.70 -2.49
C GLY A 125 22.16 3.60 -4.00
N GLY A 126 23.27 3.58 -4.77
CA GLY A 126 23.21 3.43 -6.23
C GLY A 126 22.61 2.12 -6.72
N ASN A 127 22.65 1.06 -5.89
CA ASN A 127 22.08 -0.25 -6.24
C ASN A 127 20.55 -0.21 -6.31
N ALA A 128 19.89 0.84 -5.82
CA ALA A 128 18.45 1.04 -5.97
C ALA A 128 17.99 1.14 -7.44
N CYS A 129 18.91 1.46 -8.36
CA CYS A 129 18.65 1.62 -9.79
C CYS A 129 19.25 0.48 -10.64
N ALA A 130 19.73 -0.59 -10.01
CA ALA A 130 20.16 -1.79 -10.73
C ALA A 130 18.93 -2.64 -11.09
N ASP A 131 18.99 -3.34 -12.23
CA ASP A 131 17.92 -4.25 -12.70
C ASP A 131 17.89 -5.59 -11.92
N GLU A 132 18.84 -5.78 -11.01
CA GLU A 132 19.07 -6.96 -10.16
C GLU A 132 18.31 -6.86 -8.83
#